data_AF-A0ABD0WQH5-F1
#
_entry.id   AF-A0ABD0WQH5-F1
#
_cell.length_a   1.000
_cell.length_b   1.000
_cell.length_c   1.000
_cell.angle_alpha   90.00
_cell.angle_beta   90.00
_cell.angle_gamma   90.00
#
_symmetry.space_group_name_H-M   'P 1'
#
loop_
_entity.id
_entity.type
_entity.pdbx_description
1 polymer ?
#
loop_
_entity_poly.entity_id
_entity_poly.type
_entity_poly.pdbx_seq_one_letter_code
_entity_poly.pdbx_strand_id
1 'polypeptide(L)'
;MQTGEQHLHPAAPLTCWKSELLLSKGQDPFQRLPPEFQKELSNEERNDLKVFFTGTDLEAFCLEMHEILLLKTHDQASSDHTYLPHWGIRSTLESHLDVKTTPTLPGLDSLPENITMDKGAHTWRMAVEFKKR
;
A
#
# COMPACT_ATOMS: atom_id res chain seq x y z
N MET A 1 -23.53 23.94 6.26
CA MET A 1 -22.11 23.55 6.15
C MET A 1 -22.07 22.08 6.47
N GLN A 2 -22.14 21.23 5.44
CA GLN A 2 -22.06 19.79 5.58
C GLN A 2 -20.59 19.46 5.81
N THR A 3 -20.28 18.98 7.01
CA THR A 3 -19.02 18.29 7.29
C THR A 3 -18.86 17.19 6.25
N GLY A 4 -17.87 17.32 5.38
CA GLY A 4 -17.45 16.24 4.50
C GLY A 4 -17.01 15.10 5.39
N GLU A 5 -17.89 14.12 5.56
CA GLU A 5 -17.54 12.84 6.15
C GLU A 5 -16.44 12.25 5.27
N GLN A 6 -15.22 12.30 5.79
CA GLN A 6 -14.06 11.65 5.21
C GLN A 6 -14.44 10.20 4.96
N HIS A 7 -14.57 9.80 3.70
CA HIS A 7 -14.93 8.44 3.32
C HIS A 7 -13.70 7.54 3.50
N LEU A 8 -13.13 7.50 4.70
CA LEU A 8 -12.26 6.41 5.09
C LEU A 8 -13.17 5.19 5.19
N HIS A 9 -12.91 4.14 4.41
CA HIS A 9 -13.62 2.89 4.58
C HIS A 9 -13.53 2.48 6.06
N PRO A 10 -14.64 2.41 6.82
CA PRO A 10 -14.59 2.25 8.28
C PRO A 10 -13.96 0.93 8.73
N ALA A 11 -13.73 0.00 7.79
CA ALA A 11 -13.06 -1.26 8.00
C ALA A 11 -11.55 -1.25 7.70
N ALA A 12 -10.99 -0.24 7.03
CA ALA A 12 -9.61 -0.26 6.54
C ALA A 12 -8.56 -0.51 7.65
N PRO A 13 -8.63 0.13 8.83
CA PRO A 13 -7.70 -0.18 9.93
C PRO A 13 -7.82 -1.61 10.43
N LEU A 14 -9.05 -2.15 10.52
CA LEU A 14 -9.30 -3.51 10.99
C LEU A 14 -8.81 -4.55 9.99
N THR A 15 -8.96 -4.31 8.69
CA THR A 15 -8.47 -5.21 7.65
C THR A 15 -6.95 -5.20 7.58
N CYS A 16 -6.32 -4.03 7.69
CA CYS A 16 -4.86 -3.91 7.72
C CYS A 16 -4.29 -4.65 8.94
N TRP A 17 -4.82 -4.39 10.14
CA TRP A 17 -4.40 -5.08 11.36
C TRP A 17 -4.52 -6.61 11.25
N LYS A 18 -5.63 -7.12 10.70
CA LYS A 18 -5.80 -8.57 10.47
C LYS A 18 -4.72 -9.12 9.54
N SER A 19 -4.40 -8.41 8.46
CA SER A 19 -3.33 -8.81 7.54
C SER A 19 -1.95 -8.77 8.20
N GLU A 20 -1.66 -7.78 9.05
CA GLU A 20 -0.41 -7.72 9.81
C GLU A 20 -0.26 -8.89 10.80
N LEU A 21 -1.37 -9.33 11.40
CA LEU A 21 -1.44 -10.50 12.28
C LEU A 21 -1.27 -11.81 11.52
N LEU A 22 -1.78 -11.93 10.30
CA LEU A 22 -1.51 -13.07 9.42
C LEU A 22 -0.01 -13.13 9.10
N LEU A 23 0.58 -12.00 8.70
CA LEU A 23 2.00 -11.93 8.40
C LEU A 23 2.87 -12.30 9.61
N SER A 24 2.51 -11.85 10.83
CA SER A 24 3.25 -12.24 12.04
C SER A 24 3.19 -13.74 12.35
N LYS A 25 2.21 -14.46 11.79
CA LYS A 25 2.07 -15.92 11.90
C LYS A 25 2.72 -16.66 10.73
N GLY A 26 3.44 -15.96 9.86
CA GLY A 26 4.06 -16.53 8.65
C GLY A 26 3.05 -16.84 7.54
N GLN A 27 1.85 -16.26 7.59
CA GLN A 27 0.83 -16.43 6.56
C GLN A 27 0.81 -15.21 5.62
N ASP A 28 0.68 -15.45 4.32
CA ASP A 28 0.60 -14.39 3.34
C ASP A 28 -0.81 -13.75 3.32
N PRO A 29 -0.96 -12.46 3.66
CA PRO A 29 -2.27 -11.79 3.63
C PRO A 29 -2.79 -11.53 2.21
N PHE A 30 -1.97 -11.70 1.18
CA PHE A 30 -2.29 -11.31 -0.20
C PHE A 30 -2.41 -12.48 -1.17
N GLN A 31 -2.68 -13.70 -0.69
CA GLN A 31 -2.87 -14.90 -1.54
C GLN A 31 -3.93 -14.76 -2.63
N ARG A 32 -4.86 -13.80 -2.48
CA ARG A 32 -5.94 -13.51 -3.43
C ARG A 32 -5.58 -12.43 -4.46
N LEU A 33 -4.41 -11.81 -4.37
CA LEU A 33 -3.95 -10.87 -5.39
C LEU A 33 -3.66 -11.62 -6.69
N PRO A 34 -3.93 -11.02 -7.85
CA PRO A 34 -3.47 -11.56 -9.12
C PRO A 34 -1.93 -11.73 -9.13
N PRO A 35 -1.37 -12.78 -9.75
CA PRO A 35 0.07 -13.04 -9.74
C PRO A 35 0.93 -11.88 -10.25
N GLU A 36 0.40 -11.06 -11.15
CA GLU A 36 1.06 -9.87 -11.68
C GLU A 36 1.27 -8.76 -10.63
N PHE A 37 0.61 -8.82 -9.46
CA PHE A 37 0.81 -7.92 -8.31
C PHE A 37 1.71 -8.51 -7.20
N GLN A 38 2.31 -9.68 -7.45
CA GLN A 38 3.07 -10.43 -6.44
C GLN A 38 4.55 -10.63 -6.80
N LYS A 39 5.13 -9.76 -7.64
CA LYS A 39 6.57 -9.81 -7.93
C LYS A 39 7.39 -9.40 -6.71
N GLU A 40 8.60 -9.96 -6.65
CA GLU A 40 9.53 -9.70 -5.57
C GLU A 40 10.42 -8.48 -5.87
N LEU A 41 10.74 -7.72 -4.83
CA LEU A 41 11.70 -6.62 -4.87
C LEU A 41 13.13 -7.15 -5.05
N SER A 42 13.92 -6.47 -5.88
CA SER A 42 15.35 -6.68 -5.99
C SER A 42 16.09 -6.25 -4.71
N ASN A 43 17.35 -6.63 -4.56
CA ASN A 43 18.16 -6.21 -3.41
C ASN A 43 18.39 -4.69 -3.38
N GLU A 44 18.51 -4.06 -4.55
CA GLU A 44 18.65 -2.61 -4.70
C GLU A 44 17.37 -1.90 -4.25
N GLU A 45 16.22 -2.33 -4.77
CA GLU A 45 14.91 -1.77 -4.43
C GLU A 45 14.61 -1.89 -2.93
N ARG A 46 15.00 -3.01 -2.30
CA ARG A 46 14.89 -3.19 -0.85
C ARG A 46 15.77 -2.21 -0.07
N ASN A 47 16.91 -1.80 -0.58
CA ASN A 47 17.76 -0.83 0.12
C ASN A 47 17.20 0.58 -0.02
N ASP A 48 16.72 0.95 -1.21
CA ASP A 48 16.11 2.24 -1.44
C ASP A 48 14.83 2.42 -0.62
N LEU A 49 13.99 1.37 -0.53
CA LEU A 49 12.80 1.38 0.30
C LEU A 49 13.11 1.56 1.80
N LYS A 50 14.22 1.02 2.31
CA LYS A 50 14.61 1.27 3.71
C LYS A 50 14.86 2.75 3.96
N VAL A 51 15.50 3.45 3.01
CA VAL A 51 15.74 4.89 3.11
C VAL A 51 14.40 5.63 3.21
N PHE A 52 13.47 5.34 2.29
CA PHE A 52 12.11 5.89 2.34
C PHE A 52 11.39 5.59 3.67
N PHE A 53 11.44 4.34 4.15
CA PHE A 53 10.80 3.92 5.40
C PHE A 53 11.31 4.65 6.65
N THR A 54 12.53 5.18 6.64
CA THR A 54 13.02 6.00 7.77
C THR A 54 12.41 7.41 7.83
N GLY A 55 11.86 7.90 6.72
CA GLY A 55 11.39 9.29 6.58
C GLY A 55 9.87 9.45 6.44
N THR A 56 9.13 8.35 6.32
CA THR A 56 7.66 8.36 6.13
C THR A 56 6.91 7.97 7.39
N ASP A 57 5.61 8.30 7.43
CA ASP A 57 4.68 7.67 8.37
C ASP A 57 4.40 6.22 7.92
N LEU A 58 5.00 5.24 8.62
CA LEU A 58 4.86 3.83 8.29
C LEU A 58 3.47 3.27 8.57
N GLU A 59 2.76 3.78 9.57
CA GLU A 59 1.41 3.30 9.91
C GLU A 59 0.44 3.71 8.80
N ALA A 60 0.48 5.00 8.42
CA ALA A 60 -0.31 5.51 7.31
C ALA A 60 0.09 4.85 5.98
N PHE A 61 1.39 4.70 5.69
CA PHE A 61 1.85 4.00 4.50
C PHE A 61 1.31 2.57 4.40
N CYS A 62 1.41 1.79 5.49
CA CYS A 62 0.91 0.41 5.51
C CYS A 62 -0.61 0.36 5.29
N LEU A 63 -1.36 1.28 5.90
CA LEU A 63 -2.81 1.36 5.74
C LEU A 63 -3.21 1.63 4.29
N GLU A 64 -2.64 2.66 3.68
CA GLU A 64 -2.99 3.12 2.33
C GLU A 64 -2.57 2.10 1.26
N MET A 65 -1.36 1.54 1.39
CA MET A 65 -0.92 0.46 0.50
C MET A 65 -1.79 -0.79 0.64
N HIS A 66 -2.22 -1.14 1.86
CA HIS A 66 -3.12 -2.28 2.09
C HIS A 66 -4.46 -2.09 1.41
N GLU A 67 -5.06 -0.91 1.55
CA GLU A 67 -6.34 -0.56 0.94
C GLU A 67 -6.28 -0.69 -0.59
N ILE A 68 -5.25 -0.10 -1.22
CA ILE A 68 -5.03 -0.19 -2.68
C ILE A 68 -4.91 -1.64 -3.15
N LEU A 69 -4.15 -2.48 -2.41
CA LEU A 69 -4.01 -3.90 -2.74
C LEU A 69 -5.32 -4.66 -2.56
N LEU A 70 -6.12 -4.35 -1.54
CA LEU A 70 -7.44 -4.99 -1.36
C LEU A 70 -8.43 -4.62 -2.47
N LEU A 71 -8.42 -3.36 -2.93
CA LEU A 71 -9.21 -2.93 -4.08
C LEU A 71 -8.87 -3.72 -5.36
N LYS A 72 -7.68 -4.36 -5.43
CA LYS A 72 -7.34 -5.30 -6.50
C LYS A 72 -7.84 -6.73 -6.29
N THR A 73 -7.97 -7.17 -5.05
CA THR A 73 -8.45 -8.53 -4.72
C THR A 73 -9.96 -8.68 -4.82
N HIS A 74 -10.71 -7.57 -4.73
CA HIS A 74 -12.15 -7.60 -4.81
C HIS A 74 -12.57 -7.48 -6.27
N ASP A 75 -13.46 -8.37 -6.71
CA ASP A 75 -14.08 -8.43 -8.04
C ASP A 75 -15.05 -7.23 -8.23
N GLN A 76 -14.59 -6.01 -7.95
CA GLN A 76 -15.33 -4.79 -8.18
C GLN A 76 -15.10 -4.35 -9.62
N ALA A 77 -15.76 -5.07 -10.53
CA ALA A 77 -16.07 -4.61 -11.88
C ALA A 77 -16.82 -3.25 -11.92
N SER A 78 -17.11 -2.65 -10.76
CA SER A 78 -17.80 -1.38 -10.57
C SER A 78 -16.96 -0.31 -9.85
N SER A 79 -15.68 -0.54 -9.55
CA SER A 79 -14.83 0.52 -8.98
C SER A 79 -14.12 1.25 -10.12
N ASP A 80 -14.28 2.57 -10.19
CA ASP A 80 -13.58 3.43 -11.18
C ASP A 80 -12.05 3.39 -11.03
N HIS A 81 -11.53 2.71 -10.01
CA HIS A 81 -10.11 2.63 -9.67
C HIS A 81 -9.48 1.32 -10.16
N THR A 82 -9.20 1.25 -11.47
CA THR A 82 -8.42 0.15 -12.03
C THR A 82 -6.92 0.44 -11.89
N TYR A 83 -6.30 0.21 -10.72
CA TYR A 83 -4.83 0.21 -10.62
C TYR A 83 -4.20 -0.87 -11.52
N LEU A 84 -3.07 -0.58 -12.16
CA LEU A 84 -2.39 -1.52 -13.06
C LEU A 84 -1.02 -1.90 -12.48
N PRO A 85 -0.53 -3.12 -12.74
CA PRO A 85 0.72 -3.63 -12.14
C PRO A 85 1.96 -2.82 -12.55
N HIS A 86 1.95 -2.18 -13.71
CA HIS A 86 3.08 -1.38 -14.20
C HIS A 86 3.06 0.09 -13.73
N TRP A 87 2.05 0.52 -12.96
CA TRP A 87 2.00 1.86 -12.41
C TRP A 87 2.99 2.00 -11.26
N GLY A 88 3.62 3.17 -11.13
CA GLY A 88 4.51 3.47 -10.01
C GLY A 88 3.76 3.49 -8.68
N ILE A 89 4.36 2.97 -7.62
CA ILE A 89 3.75 2.99 -6.27
C ILE A 89 3.53 4.43 -5.79
N ARG A 90 4.50 5.32 -6.01
CA ARG A 90 4.43 6.73 -5.59
C ARG A 90 3.22 7.45 -6.19
N SER A 91 3.12 7.48 -7.52
CA SER A 91 2.02 8.16 -8.21
C SER A 91 0.66 7.53 -7.92
N THR A 92 0.64 6.20 -7.69
CA THR A 92 -0.58 5.50 -7.28
C THR A 92 -1.05 5.94 -5.88
N LEU A 93 -0.14 6.07 -4.92
CA LEU A 93 -0.44 6.58 -3.58
C LEU A 93 -0.86 8.05 -3.61
N GLU A 94 -0.15 8.89 -4.36
CA GLU A 94 -0.50 10.32 -4.54
C GLU A 94 -1.93 10.47 -5.07
N SER A 95 -2.27 9.75 -6.14
CA SER A 95 -3.61 9.77 -6.72
C SER A 95 -4.67 9.20 -5.77
N HIS A 96 -4.37 8.12 -5.05
CA HIS A 96 -5.31 7.53 -4.10
C HIS A 96 -5.62 8.47 -2.92
N LEU A 97 -4.58 9.12 -2.37
CA LEU A 97 -4.72 10.08 -1.27
C LEU A 97 -5.47 11.35 -1.71
N ASP A 98 -5.22 11.83 -2.93
CA ASP A 98 -5.92 12.98 -3.51
C ASP A 98 -7.43 12.72 -3.65
N VAL A 99 -7.81 11.55 -4.19
CA VAL A 99 -9.21 11.12 -4.27
C VAL A 99 -9.86 11.00 -2.90
N LYS A 100 -9.12 10.52 -1.89
CA LYS A 100 -9.60 10.44 -0.49
C LYS A 100 -9.59 11.78 0.24
N THR A 101 -9.06 12.85 -0.36
CA THR A 101 -8.83 14.15 0.28
C THR A 101 -7.98 14.05 1.56
N THR A 102 -7.08 13.07 1.61
CA THR A 102 -6.17 12.82 2.73
C THR A 102 -4.82 13.48 2.45
N PRO A 103 -4.14 14.06 3.46
CA PRO A 103 -2.81 14.62 3.28
C PRO A 103 -1.80 13.59 2.73
N THR A 104 -0.87 14.06 1.90
CA THR A 104 0.24 13.25 1.39
C THR A 104 1.12 12.73 2.53
N LEU A 105 1.66 11.52 2.35
CA LEU A 105 2.60 10.93 3.31
C LEU A 105 3.92 11.73 3.37
N PRO A 106 4.51 11.92 4.56
CA PRO A 106 5.84 12.54 4.69
C PRO A 106 6.88 11.79 3.87
N GLY A 107 7.76 12.52 3.17
CA GLY A 107 8.88 11.92 2.45
C GLY A 107 8.49 11.05 1.26
N LEU A 108 7.23 11.11 0.78
CA LEU A 108 6.76 10.33 -0.38
C LEU A 108 7.61 10.54 -1.64
N ASP A 109 8.18 11.75 -1.80
CA ASP A 109 9.11 12.08 -2.89
C ASP A 109 10.41 11.25 -2.89
N SER A 110 10.76 10.64 -1.75
CA SER A 110 11.92 9.74 -1.63
C SER A 110 11.60 8.28 -1.98
N LEU A 111 10.33 7.95 -2.26
CA LEU A 111 9.95 6.64 -2.77
C LEU A 111 10.46 6.50 -4.22
N PRO A 112 11.22 5.45 -4.55
CA PRO A 112 11.79 5.29 -5.89
C PRO A 112 10.73 5.17 -6.99
N GLU A 113 10.81 6.01 -8.02
CA GLU A 113 9.83 6.08 -9.13
C GLU A 113 9.76 4.79 -9.96
N ASN A 114 10.82 3.99 -9.97
CA ASN A 114 10.93 2.74 -10.72
C ASN A 114 10.22 1.55 -10.02
N ILE A 115 9.78 1.69 -8.77
CA ILE A 115 9.06 0.63 -8.08
C ILE A 115 7.57 0.70 -8.43
N THR A 116 7.08 -0.37 -9.03
CA THR A 116 5.72 -0.48 -9.56
C THR A 116 4.80 -1.34 -8.71
N MET A 117 3.49 -1.23 -8.94
CA MET A 117 2.44 -1.95 -8.21
C MET A 117 2.55 -3.47 -8.32
N ASP A 118 3.24 -3.99 -9.33
CA ASP A 118 3.59 -5.41 -9.44
C ASP A 118 4.37 -5.93 -8.23
N LYS A 119 5.05 -5.05 -7.49
CA LYS A 119 5.80 -5.32 -6.25
C LYS A 119 5.12 -4.77 -5.00
N GLY A 120 3.88 -4.29 -5.11
CA GLY A 120 3.15 -3.63 -4.02
C GLY A 120 2.98 -4.53 -2.80
N ALA A 121 2.63 -5.81 -3.01
CA ALA A 121 2.46 -6.79 -1.93
C ALA A 121 3.75 -7.00 -1.11
N HIS A 122 4.89 -7.12 -1.79
CA HIS A 122 6.18 -7.28 -1.12
C HIS A 122 6.61 -5.98 -0.43
N THR A 123 6.40 -4.83 -1.07
CA THR A 123 6.67 -3.52 -0.47
C THR A 123 5.90 -3.33 0.84
N TRP A 124 4.61 -3.71 0.86
CA TRP A 124 3.81 -3.69 2.08
C TRP A 124 4.34 -4.63 3.15
N ARG A 125 4.66 -5.89 2.81
CA ARG A 125 5.23 -6.87 3.76
C ARG A 125 6.52 -6.32 4.39
N MET A 126 7.40 -5.76 3.56
CA MET A 126 8.66 -5.18 3.99
C MET A 126 8.45 -3.98 4.93
N ALA A 127 7.48 -3.11 4.66
CA ALA A 127 7.16 -1.97 5.53
C ALA A 127 6.62 -2.43 6.90
N VAL A 128 5.72 -3.42 6.92
CA VAL A 128 5.20 -4.00 8.17
C VAL A 128 6.31 -4.66 8.99
N GLU A 129 7.23 -5.36 8.34
CA GLU A 129 8.41 -5.93 9.00
C GLU A 129 9.37 -4.86 9.50
N PHE A 130 9.51 -3.74 8.78
CA PHE A 130 10.35 -2.62 9.18
C PHE A 130 9.77 -1.90 10.41
N LYS A 131 8.45 -1.68 10.46
CA LYS A 131 7.72 -1.10 11.60
C LYS A 131 7.89 -1.88 12.91
N LYS A 132 8.11 -3.20 12.82
CA LYS A 132 8.24 -4.11 13.98
C LYS A 132 9.64 -4.15 14.59
N ARG A 133 10.64 -3.51 13.97
CA ARG A 133 12.03 -3.47 14.42
C ARG A 133 12.26 -2.27 15.33
#